data_AF-A0A1M5BQC5-F1
#
_entry.id   AF-A0A1M5BQC5-F1
#
_cell.length_a   1.000
_cell.length_b   1.000
_cell.length_c   1.000
_cell.angle_alpha   90.00
_cell.angle_beta   90.00
_cell.angle_gamma   90.00
#
_symmetry.space_group_name_H-M   'P 1'
#
loop_
_entity.id
_entity.type
_entity.pdbx_description
1 polymer ?
#
loop_
_entity_poly.entity_id
_entity_poly.type
_entity_poly.pdbx_seq_one_letter_code
_entity_poly.pdbx_strand_id
1 'polypeptide(L)'
;MDEAAIEVKQSHRERCKQLDAYRDYIVTLLRQFPNLSAAKVLYKLQQKDPGLKVSERSARRYVRRLKETVIQCQKRYYEPVVESVPGV
;
A
#
# COMPACT_ATOMS: atom_id res chain seq x y z
N MET A 1 27.37 -25.76 17.31
CA MET A 1 26.21 -24.95 16.89
C MET A 1 26.48 -23.55 17.39
N ASP A 2 26.97 -22.66 16.53
CA ASP A 2 27.51 -21.37 16.98
C ASP A 2 26.39 -20.44 17.43
N GLU A 3 26.26 -20.27 18.74
CA GLU A 3 25.26 -19.42 19.40
C GLU A 3 25.27 -17.98 18.85
N ALA A 4 26.46 -17.47 18.54
CA ALA A 4 26.65 -16.17 17.91
C ALA A 4 25.97 -16.04 16.52
N ALA A 5 25.93 -17.11 15.73
CA ALA A 5 25.27 -17.12 14.42
C ALA A 5 23.73 -17.14 14.54
N ILE A 6 23.21 -17.64 15.66
CA ILE A 6 21.79 -17.66 15.97
C ILE A 6 21.34 -16.27 16.45
N GLU A 7 22.15 -15.60 17.27
CA GLU A 7 21.86 -14.28 17.81
C GLU A 7 21.81 -13.19 16.72
N VAL A 8 22.73 -13.22 15.74
CA VAL A 8 22.70 -12.32 14.57
C VAL A 8 21.45 -12.54 13.69
N LYS A 9 20.98 -13.78 13.57
CA LYS A 9 19.72 -14.09 12.86
C LYS A 9 18.48 -13.66 13.64
N GLN A 10 18.57 -13.63 14.97
CA GLN A 10 17.47 -13.19 15.85
C GLN A 10 17.40 -11.67 16.02
N SER A 11 18.52 -10.94 15.92
CA SER A 11 18.54 -9.47 15.96
C SER A 11 18.00 -8.84 14.67
N HIS A 12 18.20 -9.49 13.52
CA HIS A 12 17.51 -9.17 12.26
C HIS A 12 16.13 -9.82 12.13
N ARG A 13 15.32 -9.80 13.21
CA ARG A 13 13.95 -10.39 13.21
C ARG A 13 12.93 -9.58 12.42
N GLU A 14 13.30 -8.40 11.94
CA GLU A 14 12.53 -7.71 10.93
C GLU A 14 12.70 -8.48 9.62
N ARG A 15 11.80 -9.44 9.36
CA ARG A 15 11.70 -10.06 8.04
C ARG A 15 11.36 -8.94 7.05
N CYS A 16 12.37 -8.33 6.44
CA CYS A 16 12.20 -7.41 5.34
C CYS A 16 11.44 -8.14 4.24
N LYS A 17 10.17 -7.78 4.04
CA LYS A 17 9.38 -8.38 2.97
C LYS A 17 9.94 -7.85 1.67
N GLN A 18 9.97 -8.66 0.63
CA GLN A 18 10.41 -8.24 -0.70
C GLN A 18 9.68 -6.98 -1.20
N LEU A 19 8.43 -6.77 -0.76
CA LEU A 19 7.63 -5.57 -1.07
C LEU A 19 8.06 -4.31 -0.30
N ASP A 20 8.78 -4.43 0.81
CA ASP A 20 9.25 -3.28 1.60
C ASP A 20 10.28 -2.46 0.81
N ALA A 21 11.09 -3.09 -0.05
CA ALA A 21 11.98 -2.41 -0.99
C ALA A 21 11.23 -1.48 -1.98
N TYR A 22 9.94 -1.77 -2.22
CA TYR A 22 9.08 -1.02 -3.12
C TYR A 22 8.08 -0.14 -2.38
N ARG A 23 8.18 -0.04 -1.05
CA ARG A 23 7.19 0.63 -0.20
C ARG A 23 6.90 2.03 -0.66
N ASP A 24 7.92 2.85 -0.87
CA ASP A 24 7.76 4.26 -1.24
C ASP A 24 7.06 4.43 -2.59
N TYR A 25 7.39 3.56 -3.55
CA TYR A 25 6.70 3.55 -4.84
C TYR A 25 5.23 3.15 -4.73
N ILE A 26 4.90 2.20 -3.84
CA ILE A 26 3.51 1.83 -3.59
C ILE A 26 2.78 2.99 -2.88
N VAL A 27 3.43 3.68 -1.93
CA VAL A 27 2.86 4.86 -1.26
C VAL A 27 2.54 5.95 -2.27
N THR A 28 3.44 6.29 -3.19
CA THR A 28 3.19 7.32 -4.20
C THR A 28 2.02 6.95 -5.11
N LEU A 29 1.96 5.69 -5.57
CA LEU A 29 0.81 5.19 -6.35
C LEU A 29 -0.51 5.30 -5.60
N LEU A 30 -0.53 4.95 -4.31
CA LEU A 30 -1.75 5.00 -3.51
C LEU A 30 -2.17 6.42 -3.13
N ARG A 31 -1.22 7.36 -3.00
CA ARG A 31 -1.53 8.78 -2.82
C ARG A 31 -2.13 9.39 -4.08
N GLN A 32 -1.57 9.05 -5.25
CA GLN A 32 -2.08 9.53 -6.53
C GLN A 32 -3.42 8.86 -6.90
N PHE A 33 -3.57 7.58 -6.59
CA PHE A 33 -4.73 6.76 -6.92
C PHE A 33 -5.24 6.01 -5.66
N PRO A 34 -6.01 6.66 -4.78
CA PRO A 34 -6.44 6.06 -3.50
C PRO A 34 -7.27 4.78 -3.67
N ASN A 35 -8.05 4.72 -4.75
CA ASN A 35 -8.92 3.58 -5.08
C ASN A 35 -8.21 2.50 -5.92
N LEU A 36 -6.89 2.59 -6.12
CA LEU A 36 -6.14 1.61 -6.92
C LEU A 36 -6.22 0.21 -6.29
N SER A 37 -6.47 -0.79 -7.14
CA SER A 37 -6.53 -2.18 -6.71
C SER A 37 -5.14 -2.77 -6.49
N ALA A 38 -5.02 -3.70 -5.55
CA ALA A 38 -3.73 -4.34 -5.26
C ALA A 38 -3.18 -5.13 -6.46
N ALA A 39 -4.05 -5.70 -7.30
CA ALA A 39 -3.65 -6.36 -8.54
C ALA A 39 -2.98 -5.37 -9.52
N LYS A 40 -3.51 -4.15 -9.65
CA LYS A 40 -2.88 -3.11 -10.47
C LYS A 40 -1.59 -2.57 -9.88
N VAL A 41 -1.48 -2.51 -8.55
CA VAL A 41 -0.20 -2.20 -7.88
C VAL A 41 0.84 -3.26 -8.23
N LEU A 42 0.51 -4.54 -8.11
CA LEU A 42 1.42 -5.64 -8.47
C LEU A 42 1.80 -5.62 -9.96
N TYR A 43 0.84 -5.37 -10.85
CA TYR A 43 1.11 -5.22 -12.28
C TYR A 43 2.10 -4.08 -12.56
N LYS A 44 1.93 -2.92 -11.93
CA LYS A 44 2.87 -1.79 -12.05
C LYS A 44 4.24 -2.11 -11.48
N LEU A 45 4.31 -2.87 -10.39
CA LEU A 45 5.58 -3.33 -9.83
C LEU A 45 6.30 -4.28 -10.80
N GLN A 46 5.59 -5.22 -11.42
CA GLN A 46 6.15 -6.15 -12.41
C GLN A 46 6.60 -5.45 -13.69
N GLN A 47 5.92 -4.36 -14.11
CA GLN A 47 6.40 -3.54 -15.22
C GLN A 47 7.72 -2.83 -14.90
N LYS A 48 7.94 -2.45 -13.63
CA LYS A 48 9.16 -1.78 -13.18
C LYS A 48 10.30 -2.79 -12.94
N ASP A 49 9.97 -3.93 -12.34
CA ASP A 49 10.87 -5.05 -12.07
C ASP A 49 10.21 -6.37 -12.48
N PRO A 50 10.47 -6.85 -13.71
CA PRO A 50 9.93 -8.12 -14.21
C PRO A 50 10.36 -9.35 -13.40
N GLY A 51 11.43 -9.24 -12.61
CA GLY A 51 11.95 -10.32 -11.76
C GLY A 51 11.17 -10.52 -10.45
N LEU A 52 10.21 -9.63 -10.16
CA LEU A 52 9.49 -9.64 -8.88
C LEU A 52 8.54 -10.85 -8.76
N LYS A 53 9.00 -11.90 -8.07
CA LYS A 53 8.22 -13.10 -7.75
C LYS A 53 7.41 -12.93 -6.46
N VAL A 54 6.30 -12.20 -6.55
CA VAL A 54 5.35 -12.03 -5.44
C VAL A 54 3.98 -12.56 -5.82
N SER A 55 3.37 -13.35 -4.92
CA SER A 55 1.99 -13.82 -5.14
C SER A 55 0.97 -12.67 -5.03
N GLU A 56 -0.10 -12.75 -5.80
CA GLU A 56 -1.19 -11.77 -5.75
C GLU A 56 -1.80 -11.65 -4.34
N ARG A 57 -1.91 -12.78 -3.62
CA ARG A 57 -2.38 -12.81 -2.22
C ARG A 57 -1.46 -12.01 -1.29
N SER A 58 -0.15 -12.15 -1.44
CA SER A 58 0.84 -11.40 -0.65
C SER A 58 0.76 -9.91 -0.94
N ALA A 59 0.67 -9.53 -2.22
CA ALA A 59 0.49 -8.13 -2.62
C ALA A 59 -0.81 -7.53 -2.07
N ARG A 60 -1.94 -8.25 -2.16
CA ARG A 60 -3.22 -7.83 -1.56
C ARG A 60 -3.09 -7.57 -0.06
N ARG A 61 -2.51 -8.53 0.69
CA ARG A 61 -2.32 -8.38 2.15
C ARG A 61 -1.43 -7.19 2.48
N TYR A 62 -0.36 -7.00 1.73
CA TYR A 62 0.59 -5.90 1.93
C TYR A 62 -0.06 -4.54 1.67
N VAL A 63 -0.67 -4.36 0.50
CA VAL A 63 -1.34 -3.12 0.11
C VAL A 63 -2.47 -2.77 1.07
N ARG A 64 -3.26 -3.76 1.53
CA ARG A 64 -4.33 -3.51 2.52
C ARG A 64 -3.78 -2.90 3.81
N ARG A 65 -2.73 -3.49 4.38
CA ARG A 65 -2.06 -2.95 5.59
C ARG A 65 -1.47 -1.57 5.32
N LEU A 66 -0.90 -1.36 4.13
CA LEU A 66 -0.32 -0.07 3.77
C LEU A 66 -1.38 1.03 3.66
N LYS A 67 -2.57 0.71 3.12
CA LYS A 67 -3.70 1.65 3.03
C LYS A 67 -4.18 2.10 4.40
N GLU A 68 -4.20 1.22 5.39
CA GLU A 68 -4.57 1.56 6.78
C GLU A 68 -3.63 2.62 7.39
N THR A 69 -2.36 2.64 6.98
CA THR A 69 -1.37 3.62 7.45
C THR A 69 -1.32 4.89 6.60
N VAL A 70 -1.46 4.75 5.28
CA VAL A 70 -1.22 5.85 4.31
C VAL A 70 -2.47 6.65 4.01
N ILE A 71 -3.63 5.99 3.96
CA ILE A 71 -4.91 6.61 3.58
C ILE A 71 -5.69 6.95 4.85
N GLN A 72 -5.09 7.78 5.71
CA GLN A 72 -5.87 8.57 6.67
C GLN A 72 -6.36 9.81 5.94
N CYS A 73 -7.42 9.68 5.14
CA CYS A 73 -8.05 10.82 4.48
C CYS A 73 -9.29 11.26 5.28
N GLN A 74 -9.43 12.56 5.50
CA GLN A 74 -10.62 13.15 6.12
C GLN A 74 -11.84 12.92 5.23
N LYS A 75 -12.93 12.39 5.80
CA LYS A 75 -14.19 12.18 5.08
C LYS A 75 -14.77 13.54 4.72
N ARG A 76 -14.98 13.80 3.42
CA ARG A 76 -15.67 15.01 2.95
C ARG A 76 -17.16 14.81 3.11
N TYR A 77 -17.81 15.72 3.82
CA TYR A 77 -19.26 15.77 3.93
C TYR A 77 -19.78 16.68 2.82
N TYR A 78 -20.61 16.13 1.93
CA TYR A 78 -21.33 16.90 0.94
C TYR A 78 -22.76 17.06 1.44
N GLU A 79 -23.22 18.30 1.56
CA GLU A 79 -24.62 18.59 1.78
C GLU A 79 -25.29 18.80 0.41
N PRO A 80 -26.54 18.34 0.24
CA PRO A 80 -27.29 18.61 -0.97
C PRO A 80 -27.51 20.11 -1.12
N VAL A 81 -27.11 20.66 -2.26
CA VAL A 81 -27.45 22.05 -2.61
C VAL A 81 -28.96 22.08 -2.82
N VAL A 82 -29.68 22.76 -1.93
CA VAL A 82 -31.11 22.98 -2.09
C VAL A 82 -31.29 23.92 -3.28
N GLU A 83 -32.06 23.51 -4.28
CA GLU A 83 -32.43 24.39 -5.38
C GLU A 83 -33.28 25.53 -4.83
N SER A 84 -32.70 26.72 -4.69
CA SER A 84 -33.46 27.93 -4.45
C SER A 84 -34.00 28.43 -5.78
N VAL A 85 -35.33 28.45 -5.94
CA VAL A 85 -35.97 29.11 -7.08
C VAL A 85 -35.81 30.63 -6.87
N PRO A 86 -35.10 31.37 -7.74
CA PRO A 86 -35.02 32.81 -7.60
C PRO A 86 -36.34 33.45 -8.05
N GLY A 87 -36.98 34.22 -7.16
CA GLY A 87 -38.08 35.13 -7.49
C GLY A 87 -39.47 34.69 -7.03
N VAL A 88 -39.75 34.86 -5.72
CA VAL A 88 -41.13 35.02 -5.22
C VAL A 88 -41.44 36.50 -5.16
#